data_AF-A0A6A6E2I0-F1
#
_entry.id   AF-A0A6A6E2I0-F1
#
_cell.length_a   1.000
_cell.length_b   1.000
_cell.length_c   1.000
_cell.angle_alpha   90.00
_cell.angle_beta   90.00
_cell.angle_gamma   90.00
#
_symmetry.space_group_name_H-M   'P 1'
#
loop_
_entity.id
_entity.type
_entity.pdbx_description
1 polymer ?
#
loop_
_entity_poly.entity_id
_entity_poly.type
_entity_poly.pdbx_seq_one_letter_code
_entity_poly.pdbx_strand_id
1 'polypeptide(L)'
;MARPSDDTATLQQRLKALESVIQAICKVAGAPGISLSVSHNGEPIHRACFGFGDLETKKPVTGSTQFPIGTMAKTFTAAAVGALVAEGRLRWDTPIKSIIPELQTATATVTENLTIVDLLSHRSGLGRSNLWWQGADATLLLEKKDLLPYYNSLPLTGQFRADWGYSNWGYALAGEVIERVSGKT
;
A
#
# COMPACT_ATOMS: atom_id res chain seq x y z
N MET A 1 -19.67 29.66 -14.20
CA MET A 1 -18.23 29.99 -14.08
C MET A 1 -17.48 29.14 -15.08
N ALA A 2 -16.75 29.73 -16.03
CA ALA A 2 -15.86 28.99 -16.92
C ALA A 2 -14.73 28.36 -16.09
N ARG A 3 -14.35 27.10 -16.38
CA ARG A 3 -13.12 26.54 -15.79
C ARG A 3 -11.95 27.44 -16.18
N PRO A 4 -11.03 27.77 -15.26
CA PRO A 4 -9.77 28.41 -15.61
C PRO A 4 -9.11 27.64 -16.76
N SER A 5 -8.42 28.33 -17.67
CA SER A 5 -7.72 27.67 -18.79
C SER A 5 -6.80 26.57 -18.27
N ASP A 6 -7.01 25.34 -18.73
CA ASP A 6 -6.12 24.19 -18.48
C ASP A 6 -4.79 24.30 -19.23
N ASP A 7 -4.39 25.52 -19.64
CA ASP A 7 -3.08 25.76 -20.24
C ASP A 7 -2.00 25.58 -19.17
N THR A 8 -0.96 24.82 -19.54
CA THR A 8 0.11 24.38 -18.64
C THR A 8 0.80 25.55 -17.95
N ALA A 9 1.00 26.69 -18.62
CA ALA A 9 1.62 27.85 -18.02
C ALA A 9 0.81 28.42 -16.84
N THR A 10 -0.52 28.45 -16.98
CA THR A 10 -1.43 28.90 -15.91
C THR A 10 -1.37 27.94 -14.71
N LEU A 11 -1.34 26.62 -14.97
CA LEU A 11 -1.21 25.61 -13.92
C LEU A 11 0.13 25.73 -13.18
N GLN A 12 1.23 25.92 -13.90
CA GLN A 12 2.57 26.11 -13.32
C GLN A 12 2.62 27.34 -12.41
N GLN A 13 2.05 28.46 -12.83
CA GLN A 13 1.99 29.67 -12.01
C GLN A 13 1.22 29.44 -10.71
N ARG A 14 0.08 28.75 -10.79
CA ARG A 14 -0.74 28.40 -9.60
C ARG A 14 0.00 27.47 -8.66
N LEU A 15 0.68 26.45 -9.19
CA LEU A 15 1.46 25.51 -8.39
C LEU A 15 2.61 26.21 -7.66
N LYS A 16 3.34 27.10 -8.35
CA LYS A 16 4.39 27.92 -7.75
C LYS A 16 3.85 28.82 -6.64
N ALA A 17 2.68 29.43 -6.83
CA ALA A 17 2.04 30.25 -5.81
C ALA A 17 1.63 29.47 -4.55
N LEU A 18 1.45 28.14 -4.64
CA LEU A 18 1.10 27.27 -3.52
C LEU A 18 2.31 26.80 -2.70
N GLU A 19 3.55 27.02 -3.15
CA GLU A 19 4.75 26.53 -2.44
C GLU A 19 4.83 27.07 -1.00
N SER A 20 4.48 28.33 -0.76
CA SER A 20 4.46 28.92 0.58
C SER A 20 3.41 28.26 1.50
N VAL A 21 2.26 27.87 0.93
CA VAL A 21 1.21 27.13 1.64
C VAL A 21 1.70 25.71 1.96
N ILE A 22 2.37 25.04 1.02
CA ILE A 22 2.96 23.71 1.23
C ILE A 22 4.00 23.75 2.36
N GLN A 23 4.89 24.74 2.35
CA GLN A 23 5.88 24.93 3.43
C GLN A 23 5.21 25.18 4.78
N ALA A 24 4.12 25.97 4.82
CA ALA A 24 3.34 26.18 6.05
C ALA A 24 2.71 24.88 6.55
N ILE A 25 2.15 24.05 5.67
CA ILE A 25 1.61 22.72 6.01
C ILE A 25 2.73 21.82 6.56
N CYS A 26 3.90 21.78 5.91
CA CYS A 26 5.04 20.99 6.39
C CYS A 26 5.45 21.41 7.82
N LYS A 27 5.49 22.73 8.09
CA LYS A 27 5.81 23.25 9.41
C LYS A 27 4.76 22.85 10.46
N VAL A 28 3.47 22.95 10.15
CA VAL A 28 2.39 22.57 11.06
C VAL A 28 2.35 21.06 11.31
N ALA A 29 2.58 20.26 10.27
CA ALA A 29 2.59 18.80 10.36
C ALA A 29 3.87 18.24 11.00
N GLY A 30 4.89 19.08 11.25
CA GLY A 30 6.20 18.63 11.70
C GLY A 30 6.94 17.76 10.68
N ALA A 31 6.62 17.91 9.39
CA ALA A 31 7.27 17.17 8.32
C ALA A 31 8.70 17.72 8.10
N PRO A 32 9.76 16.93 8.34
CA PRO A 32 11.14 17.40 8.25
C PRO A 32 11.57 17.72 6.81
N GLY A 33 10.96 17.06 5.83
CA GLY A 33 11.15 17.31 4.42
C GLY A 33 10.10 16.63 3.56
N ILE A 34 9.96 17.10 2.32
CA ILE A 34 8.99 16.60 1.33
C ILE A 34 9.57 16.69 -0.08
N SER A 35 9.22 15.73 -0.93
CA SER A 35 9.40 15.79 -2.38
C SER A 35 8.03 15.67 -3.04
N LEU A 36 7.73 16.58 -3.97
CA LEU A 36 6.43 16.68 -4.63
C LEU A 36 6.62 16.85 -6.14
N SER A 37 5.77 16.18 -6.93
CA SER A 37 5.69 16.32 -8.37
C SER A 37 4.23 16.35 -8.80
N VAL A 38 3.89 17.23 -9.75
CA VAL A 38 2.56 17.28 -10.39
C VAL A 38 2.76 17.07 -11.89
N SER A 39 1.98 16.16 -12.46
CA SER A 39 1.99 15.87 -13.89
C SER A 39 0.65 16.21 -14.52
N HIS A 40 0.69 16.74 -15.75
CA HIS A 40 -0.48 17.06 -16.57
C HIS A 40 -0.25 16.48 -17.97
N ASN A 41 -1.21 15.70 -18.46
CA ASN A 41 -1.11 14.99 -19.75
C ASN A 41 0.15 14.11 -19.87
N GLY A 42 0.49 13.38 -18.81
CA GLY A 42 1.67 12.51 -18.76
C GLY A 42 2.99 13.23 -18.47
N GLU A 43 3.04 14.55 -18.63
CA GLU A 43 4.26 15.34 -18.47
C GLU A 43 4.35 15.99 -17.09
N PRO A 44 5.51 15.92 -16.39
CA PRO A 44 5.75 16.65 -15.16
C PRO A 44 5.77 18.16 -15.41
N ILE A 45 4.82 18.89 -14.84
CA ILE A 45 4.71 20.35 -15.00
C ILE A 45 5.26 21.11 -13.79
N HIS A 46 5.40 20.46 -12.64
CA HIS A 46 5.94 21.07 -11.43
C HIS A 46 6.63 20.03 -10.55
N ARG A 47 7.77 20.40 -9.98
CA ARG A 47 8.52 19.61 -9.00
C ARG A 47 9.06 20.54 -7.92
N ALA A 48 8.90 20.15 -6.67
CA ALA A 48 9.40 20.92 -5.53
C ALA A 48 9.89 19.99 -4.43
N CYS A 49 10.99 20.36 -3.79
CA CYS A 49 11.54 19.68 -2.63
C CYS A 49 11.77 20.70 -1.52
N PHE A 50 11.38 20.37 -0.30
CA PHE A 50 11.58 21.24 0.87
C PHE A 50 12.18 20.45 2.03
N GLY A 51 12.91 21.16 2.89
CA GLY A 51 13.44 20.60 4.13
C GLY A 51 14.56 19.57 3.92
N PHE A 52 14.70 18.69 4.91
CA PHE A 52 15.81 17.74 5.02
C PHE A 52 15.30 16.30 5.02
N GLY A 53 15.98 15.43 4.29
CA GLY A 53 15.77 13.98 4.31
C GLY A 53 16.48 13.30 5.48
N ASP A 54 17.42 14.00 6.10
CA ASP A 54 18.15 13.57 7.29
C ASP A 54 18.35 14.79 8.19
N LEU A 55 17.83 14.72 9.42
CA LEU A 55 17.87 15.83 10.38
C LEU A 55 19.22 15.97 11.08
N GLU A 56 19.97 14.87 11.23
CA GLU A 56 21.28 14.88 11.88
C GLU A 56 22.33 15.50 10.96
N THR A 57 22.39 15.00 9.72
CA THR A 57 23.35 15.50 8.72
C THR A 57 22.85 16.74 7.99
N LYS A 58 21.58 17.14 8.21
CA LYS A 58 20.89 18.20 7.48
C LYS A 58 20.96 18.00 5.96
N LYS A 59 20.90 16.75 5.50
CA LYS A 59 20.91 16.43 4.06
C LYS A 59 19.59 16.92 3.44
N PRO A 60 19.61 17.78 2.42
CA PRO A 60 18.39 18.30 1.81
C PRO A 60 17.60 17.19 1.12
N VAL A 61 16.27 17.33 1.08
CA VAL A 61 15.44 16.51 0.19
C VAL A 61 15.70 16.91 -1.26
N THR A 62 15.78 15.91 -2.13
CA THR A 62 15.94 16.06 -3.58
C THR A 62 14.92 15.20 -4.31
N GLY A 63 14.80 15.38 -5.63
CA GLY A 63 13.99 14.50 -6.47
C GLY A 63 14.42 13.04 -6.49
N SER A 64 15.63 12.73 -5.99
CA SER A 64 16.18 11.37 -5.88
C SER A 64 16.18 10.83 -4.46
N THR A 65 15.68 11.58 -3.47
CA THR A 65 15.57 11.11 -2.10
C THR A 65 14.53 9.98 -2.02
N GLN A 66 14.94 8.84 -1.46
CA GLN A 66 14.07 7.69 -1.26
C GLN A 66 13.32 7.82 0.06
N PHE A 67 12.02 7.50 0.03
CA PHE A 67 11.16 7.47 1.20
C PHE A 67 10.49 6.11 1.30
N PRO A 68 10.32 5.55 2.51
CA PRO A 68 9.45 4.40 2.70
C PRO A 68 8.01 4.79 2.32
N ILE A 69 7.44 4.09 1.35
CA ILE A 69 6.10 4.41 0.80
C ILE A 69 4.95 3.79 1.60
N GLY A 70 5.27 2.99 2.62
CA GLY A 70 4.30 2.38 3.54
C GLY A 70 3.15 1.68 2.81
N THR A 71 1.92 2.01 3.20
CA THR A 71 0.69 1.42 2.64
C THR A 71 0.55 1.58 1.13
N MET A 72 1.21 2.54 0.48
CA MET A 72 1.18 2.67 -0.98
C MET A 72 1.77 1.43 -1.68
N ALA A 73 2.60 0.64 -0.99
CA ALA A 73 3.09 -0.65 -1.48
C ALA A 73 1.95 -1.61 -1.88
N LYS A 74 0.76 -1.49 -1.27
CA LYS A 74 -0.43 -2.30 -1.60
C LYS A 74 -0.86 -2.15 -3.06
N THR A 75 -0.69 -0.97 -3.65
CA THR A 75 -0.99 -0.74 -5.06
C THR A 75 -0.13 -1.62 -5.96
N PHE A 76 1.13 -1.82 -5.61
CA PHE A 76 2.04 -2.71 -6.33
C PHE A 76 1.65 -4.18 -6.16
N THR A 77 1.26 -4.60 -4.94
CA THR A 77 0.73 -5.96 -4.70
C THR A 77 -0.51 -6.23 -5.56
N ALA A 78 -1.47 -5.30 -5.58
CA ALA A 78 -2.68 -5.42 -6.40
C ALA A 78 -2.36 -5.44 -7.91
N ALA A 79 -1.40 -4.63 -8.36
CA ALA A 79 -0.94 -4.63 -9.75
C ALA A 79 -0.26 -5.96 -10.13
N ALA A 80 0.56 -6.53 -9.25
CA ALA A 80 1.20 -7.82 -9.46
C ALA A 80 0.18 -8.97 -9.56
N VAL A 81 -0.85 -8.97 -8.70
CA VAL A 81 -2.00 -9.89 -8.84
C VAL A 81 -2.69 -9.67 -10.20
N GLY A 82 -2.95 -8.41 -10.57
CA GLY A 82 -3.56 -8.07 -11.85
C GLY A 82 -2.77 -8.57 -13.06
N ALA A 83 -1.44 -8.50 -13.02
CA ALA A 83 -0.56 -9.05 -14.04
C ALA A 83 -0.71 -10.58 -14.15
N LEU A 84 -0.68 -11.29 -13.03
CA LEU A 84 -0.89 -12.75 -13.00
C LEU A 84 -2.28 -13.16 -13.52
N VAL A 85 -3.30 -12.33 -13.26
CA VAL A 85 -4.65 -12.53 -13.81
C VAL A 85 -4.68 -12.30 -15.31
N ALA A 86 -4.04 -11.24 -15.81
CA ALA A 86 -3.93 -10.97 -17.24
C ALA A 86 -3.17 -12.07 -18.00
N GLU A 87 -2.19 -12.70 -17.35
CA GLU A 87 -1.45 -13.86 -17.86
C GLU A 87 -2.26 -15.18 -17.80
N GLY A 88 -3.46 -15.18 -17.23
CA GLY A 88 -4.29 -16.38 -17.06
C GLY A 88 -3.77 -17.36 -15.99
N ARG A 89 -2.80 -16.96 -15.17
CA ARG A 89 -2.18 -17.79 -14.12
C ARG A 89 -2.95 -17.75 -12.81
N LEU A 90 -3.82 -16.76 -12.66
CA LEU A 90 -4.66 -16.54 -11.49
C LEU A 90 -6.02 -16.00 -11.95
N ARG A 91 -7.06 -16.12 -11.12
CA ARG A 91 -8.32 -15.39 -11.31
C ARG A 91 -8.64 -14.59 -10.05
N TRP A 92 -9.39 -13.50 -10.19
CA TRP A 92 -9.83 -12.68 -9.06
C TRP A 92 -10.65 -13.45 -8.02
N ASP A 93 -11.34 -14.50 -8.46
CA ASP A 93 -12.17 -15.38 -7.64
C ASP A 93 -11.46 -16.67 -7.22
N THR A 94 -10.16 -16.82 -7.49
CA THR A 94 -9.41 -18.01 -7.08
C THR A 94 -9.45 -18.13 -5.55
N PRO A 95 -9.94 -19.27 -5.01
CA PRO A 95 -9.89 -19.55 -3.58
C PRO A 95 -8.44 -19.61 -3.10
N ILE A 96 -8.11 -18.89 -2.03
CA ILE A 96 -6.74 -18.86 -1.49
C ILE A 96 -6.28 -20.27 -1.10
N LYS A 97 -7.19 -21.09 -0.57
CA LYS A 97 -6.91 -22.47 -0.17
C LYS A 97 -6.44 -23.37 -1.32
N SER A 98 -6.78 -23.06 -2.58
CA SER A 98 -6.25 -23.84 -3.72
C SER A 98 -4.79 -23.56 -4.02
N ILE A 99 -4.23 -22.46 -3.50
CA ILE A 99 -2.83 -22.04 -3.66
C ILE A 99 -2.05 -22.28 -2.36
N ILE A 100 -2.71 -22.11 -1.22
CA ILE A 100 -2.18 -22.32 0.12
C ILE A 100 -3.07 -23.36 0.83
N PRO A 101 -2.86 -24.67 0.58
CA PRO A 101 -3.65 -25.74 1.20
C PRO A 101 -3.59 -25.73 2.73
N GLU A 102 -2.56 -25.13 3.31
CA GLU A 102 -2.34 -25.00 4.74
C GLU A 102 -3.13 -23.83 5.38
N LEU A 103 -3.90 -23.08 4.58
CA LEU A 103 -4.80 -22.04 5.10
C LEU A 103 -5.89 -22.66 5.98
N GLN A 104 -5.97 -22.19 7.23
CA GLN A 104 -6.95 -22.63 8.21
C GLN A 104 -7.29 -21.47 9.14
N THR A 105 -8.31 -20.68 8.77
CA THR A 105 -8.77 -19.53 9.54
C THR A 105 -9.72 -19.93 10.68
N ALA A 106 -10.11 -18.97 11.52
CA ALA A 106 -11.03 -19.18 12.64
C ALA A 106 -12.41 -19.75 12.27
N THR A 107 -12.82 -19.71 10.99
CA THR A 107 -14.09 -20.31 10.54
C THR A 107 -13.90 -21.10 9.25
N ALA A 108 -14.61 -22.23 9.12
CA ALA A 108 -14.62 -23.02 7.90
C ALA A 108 -15.12 -22.20 6.70
N THR A 109 -16.12 -21.34 6.90
CA THR A 109 -16.66 -20.49 5.83
C THR A 109 -15.58 -19.59 5.22
N VAL A 110 -14.80 -18.88 6.03
CA VAL A 110 -13.70 -18.05 5.51
C VAL A 110 -12.61 -18.92 4.91
N THR A 111 -12.21 -20.01 5.58
CA THR A 111 -11.16 -20.92 5.08
C THR A 111 -11.45 -21.46 3.68
N GLU A 112 -12.66 -21.93 3.42
CA GLU A 112 -13.00 -22.53 2.12
C GLU A 112 -13.28 -21.51 1.02
N ASN A 113 -13.75 -20.30 1.39
CA ASN A 113 -14.30 -19.35 0.41
C ASN A 113 -13.51 -18.05 0.25
N LEU A 114 -12.48 -17.81 1.05
CA LEU A 114 -11.63 -16.63 0.92
C LEU A 114 -10.95 -16.62 -0.45
N THR A 115 -11.09 -15.53 -1.18
CA THR A 115 -10.49 -15.34 -2.51
C THR A 115 -9.45 -14.23 -2.53
N ILE A 116 -8.69 -14.13 -3.62
CA ILE A 116 -7.72 -13.03 -3.79
C ILE A 116 -8.38 -11.65 -3.81
N VAL A 117 -9.58 -11.51 -4.39
CA VAL A 117 -10.30 -10.22 -4.35
C VAL A 117 -10.76 -9.86 -2.93
N ASP A 118 -11.12 -10.85 -2.11
CA ASP A 118 -11.49 -10.61 -0.71
C ASP A 118 -10.30 -10.07 0.10
N LEU A 119 -9.08 -10.56 -0.16
CA LEU A 119 -7.84 -10.07 0.46
C LEU A 119 -7.55 -8.61 0.06
N LEU A 120 -7.54 -8.34 -1.24
CA LEU A 120 -7.21 -7.01 -1.79
C LEU A 120 -8.27 -5.96 -1.45
N SER A 121 -9.51 -6.38 -1.24
CA SER A 121 -10.65 -5.52 -0.89
C SER A 121 -10.89 -5.40 0.62
N HIS A 122 -10.06 -6.01 1.46
CA HIS A 122 -10.19 -5.97 2.93
C HIS A 122 -11.51 -6.55 3.46
N ARG A 123 -11.95 -7.70 2.93
CA ARG A 123 -13.28 -8.29 3.17
C ARG A 123 -13.26 -9.68 3.80
N SER A 124 -12.15 -10.09 4.42
CA SER A 124 -12.05 -11.40 5.08
C SER A 124 -12.88 -11.51 6.37
N GLY A 125 -13.23 -10.39 7.01
CA GLY A 125 -13.86 -10.35 8.34
C GLY A 125 -12.89 -10.71 9.49
N LEU A 126 -11.66 -11.12 9.19
CA LEU A 126 -10.64 -11.45 10.17
C LEU A 126 -10.03 -10.20 10.81
N GLY A 127 -9.52 -10.35 12.03
CA GLY A 127 -8.91 -9.29 12.82
C GLY A 127 -7.92 -8.44 12.04
N ARG A 128 -8.00 -7.12 12.25
CA ARG A 128 -7.07 -6.16 11.65
C ARG A 128 -5.65 -6.44 12.13
N SER A 129 -4.68 -6.10 11.30
CA SER A 129 -3.30 -6.07 11.75
C SER A 129 -3.09 -4.97 12.78
N ASN A 130 -2.56 -5.31 13.95
CA ASN A 130 -1.85 -4.34 14.78
C ASN A 130 -0.44 -4.11 14.19
N LEU A 131 0.30 -3.13 14.72
CA LEU A 131 1.67 -2.84 14.30
C LEU A 131 2.72 -3.62 15.11
N TRP A 132 2.31 -4.62 15.90
CA TRP A 132 3.22 -5.35 16.80
C TRP A 132 4.27 -6.21 16.08
N TRP A 133 4.15 -6.36 14.77
CA TRP A 133 5.15 -7.00 13.91
C TRP A 133 6.23 -6.04 13.42
N GLN A 134 6.05 -4.72 13.59
CA GLN A 134 7.06 -3.72 13.26
C GLN A 134 7.93 -3.47 14.50
N GLY A 135 9.22 -3.69 14.35
CA GLY A 135 10.24 -3.31 15.32
C GLY A 135 10.72 -1.88 15.10
N ALA A 136 11.75 -1.49 15.86
CA ALA A 136 12.47 -0.24 15.62
C ALA A 136 13.26 -0.31 14.29
N ASP A 137 13.58 0.85 13.72
CA ASP A 137 14.49 0.97 12.57
C ASP A 137 14.11 0.11 11.36
N ALA A 138 12.80 0.02 11.08
CA ALA A 138 12.23 -0.78 9.99
C ALA A 138 12.54 -2.29 10.07
N THR A 139 12.89 -2.80 11.26
CA THR A 139 13.01 -4.23 11.49
C THR A 139 11.63 -4.89 11.55
N LEU A 140 11.55 -6.14 11.09
CA LEU A 140 10.36 -6.97 11.22
C LEU A 140 10.58 -7.94 12.39
N LEU A 141 9.62 -7.97 13.32
CA LEU A 141 9.66 -8.86 14.49
C LEU A 141 9.13 -10.26 14.17
N LEU A 142 8.44 -10.42 13.03
CA LEU A 142 7.97 -11.70 12.54
C LEU A 142 8.70 -12.05 11.25
N GLU A 143 9.13 -13.30 11.16
CA GLU A 143 9.68 -13.83 9.93
C GLU A 143 8.56 -14.25 8.98
N LYS A 144 8.89 -14.40 7.69
CA LYS A 144 7.92 -14.83 6.68
C LYS A 144 7.26 -16.16 7.02
N LYS A 145 7.99 -17.11 7.61
CA LYS A 145 7.46 -18.41 8.04
C LYS A 145 6.33 -18.30 9.08
N ASP A 146 6.27 -17.21 9.82
CA ASP A 146 5.30 -16.97 10.88
C ASP A 146 4.00 -16.32 10.37
N LEU A 147 3.99 -15.84 9.11
CA LEU A 147 2.83 -15.19 8.50
C LEU A 147 1.59 -16.08 8.53
N LEU A 148 1.69 -17.31 8.02
CA LEU A 148 0.52 -18.18 7.88
C LEU A 148 -0.01 -18.66 9.24
N PRO A 149 0.83 -19.15 10.19
CA PRO A 149 0.37 -19.44 11.55
C PRO A 149 -0.33 -18.26 12.21
N TYR A 150 0.23 -17.06 12.05
CA TYR A 150 -0.38 -15.85 12.60
C TYR A 150 -1.72 -15.52 11.92
N TYR A 151 -1.78 -15.51 10.59
CA TYR A 151 -3.01 -15.26 9.84
C TYR A 151 -4.12 -16.24 10.22
N ASN A 152 -3.78 -17.52 10.36
CA ASN A 152 -4.69 -18.58 10.79
C ASN A 152 -5.22 -18.36 12.21
N SER A 153 -4.44 -17.72 13.09
CA SER A 153 -4.83 -17.39 14.46
C SER A 153 -5.73 -16.15 14.59
N LEU A 154 -5.94 -15.39 13.51
CA LEU A 154 -6.72 -14.16 13.56
C LEU A 154 -8.19 -14.46 13.91
N PRO A 155 -8.76 -13.78 14.93
CA PRO A 155 -10.16 -13.96 15.27
C PRO A 155 -11.06 -13.37 14.18
N LEU A 156 -12.29 -13.88 14.07
CA LEU A 156 -13.32 -13.22 13.28
C LEU A 156 -13.81 -11.99 14.05
N THR A 157 -13.67 -10.80 13.45
CA THR A 157 -14.05 -9.51 14.08
C THR A 157 -15.17 -8.79 13.33
N GLY A 158 -15.44 -9.20 12.10
CA GLY A 158 -16.55 -8.73 11.28
C GLY A 158 -17.10 -9.87 10.42
N GLN A 159 -18.19 -9.59 9.72
CA GLN A 159 -18.85 -10.53 8.84
C GLN A 159 -18.07 -10.66 7.51
N PHE A 160 -17.76 -11.91 7.13
CA PHE A 160 -17.09 -12.21 5.86
C PHE A 160 -17.87 -11.61 4.69
N ARG A 161 -17.18 -10.82 3.85
CA ARG A 161 -17.73 -10.06 2.70
C ARG A 161 -18.74 -8.96 3.00
N ALA A 162 -19.37 -8.91 4.17
CA ALA A 162 -20.30 -7.85 4.51
C ALA A 162 -19.60 -6.63 5.13
N ASP A 163 -18.53 -6.84 5.90
CA ASP A 163 -17.79 -5.76 6.55
C ASP A 163 -16.46 -5.45 5.85
N TRP A 164 -16.09 -4.18 5.83
CA TRP A 164 -14.75 -3.73 5.42
C TRP A 164 -13.83 -3.63 6.64
N GLY A 165 -12.69 -4.32 6.58
CA GLY A 165 -11.71 -4.35 7.66
C GLY A 165 -10.28 -4.27 7.12
N TYR A 166 -9.70 -3.06 7.11
CA TYR A 166 -8.32 -2.86 6.65
C TYR A 166 -7.36 -3.84 7.31
N SER A 167 -6.60 -4.57 6.50
CA SER A 167 -5.74 -5.66 6.93
C SER A 167 -4.41 -5.63 6.17
N ASN A 168 -3.30 -5.40 6.89
CA ASN A 168 -1.97 -5.63 6.34
C ASN A 168 -1.71 -7.14 6.15
N TRP A 169 -2.26 -7.98 7.04
CA TRP A 169 -2.11 -9.44 6.97
C TRP A 169 -2.74 -10.04 5.73
N GLY A 170 -3.87 -9.50 5.28
CA GLY A 170 -4.47 -9.90 4.00
C GLY A 170 -3.57 -9.60 2.80
N TYR A 171 -2.88 -8.46 2.82
CA TYR A 171 -1.91 -8.10 1.77
C TYR A 171 -0.61 -8.90 1.87
N ALA A 172 -0.15 -9.25 3.07
CA ALA A 172 0.98 -10.15 3.25
C ALA A 172 0.66 -11.55 2.69
N LEU A 173 -0.54 -12.08 2.95
CA LEU A 173 -1.00 -13.33 2.36
C LEU A 173 -1.16 -13.25 0.84
N ALA A 174 -1.59 -12.10 0.29
CA ALA A 174 -1.60 -11.87 -1.15
C ALA A 174 -0.17 -11.87 -1.74
N GLY A 175 0.83 -11.40 -0.99
CA GLY A 175 2.25 -11.53 -1.33
C GLY A 175 2.66 -13.00 -1.48
N GLU A 176 2.39 -13.83 -0.47
CA GLU A 176 2.66 -15.29 -0.53
C GLU A 176 1.95 -15.96 -1.72
N VAL A 177 0.73 -15.55 -2.06
CA VAL A 177 0.03 -16.01 -3.27
C VAL A 177 0.78 -15.65 -4.55
N ILE A 178 1.23 -14.40 -4.68
CA ILE A 178 2.02 -13.95 -5.84
C ILE A 178 3.27 -14.82 -5.96
N GLU A 179 3.98 -15.09 -4.87
CA GLU A 179 5.21 -15.86 -4.90
C GLU A 179 4.98 -17.32 -5.30
N ARG A 180 3.96 -17.99 -4.72
CA ARG A 180 3.63 -19.39 -5.05
C ARG A 180 3.18 -19.55 -6.50
N VAL A 181 2.41 -18.59 -7.03
CA VAL A 181 1.95 -18.62 -8.43
C VAL A 181 3.07 -18.23 -9.39
N SER A 182 3.89 -17.25 -9.02
CA SER A 182 4.93 -16.68 -9.89
C SER A 182 6.24 -17.46 -9.89
N GLY A 183 6.58 -18.12 -8.78
CA GLY A 183 7.88 -18.73 -8.49
C GLY A 183 8.97 -17.71 -8.13
N LYS A 184 8.60 -16.47 -7.75
CA LYS A 184 9.52 -15.35 -7.51
C LYS A 184 9.17 -14.60 -6.23
N THR A 185 10.18 -14.00 -5.58
CA THR A 185 10.03 -13.09 -4.43
C THR A 185 9.90 -11.64 -4.90
#